data_AF-A0A1V4Z8F5-F1
#
_entry.id   AF-A0A1V4Z8F5-F1
#
_cell.length_a   1.000
_cell.length_b   1.000
_cell.length_c   1.000
_cell.angle_alpha   90.00
_cell.angle_beta   90.00
_cell.angle_gamma   90.00
#
_symmetry.space_group_name_H-M   'P 1'
#
loop_
_entity.id
_entity.type
_entity.pdbx_description
1 polymer ?
#
loop_
_entity_poly.entity_id
_entity_poly.type
_entity_poly.pdbx_seq_one_letter_code
_entity_poly.pdbx_strand_id
1 'polypeptide(L)'
;MDNYKTYILCCIWSPLLVIQFILVFLFGLCNEAGLSILLYLGWLIWAVSVIFGFLPIIVLKKMGGVEKGKSFVHTQKLVTSNIYSIVRHPQYTAGILLSLSLILISQNWLIIIIGLVVIPLLYIDIMWADEYELEKFGNEYNEYMKEVPRTNFILGILRIINRKD
;
A
#
# COMPACT_ATOMS: atom_id res chain seq x y z
N MET A 1 1.77 22.23 9.85
CA MET A 1 1.96 21.08 10.76
C MET A 1 3.32 20.46 10.48
N ASP A 2 4.10 20.13 11.50
CA ASP A 2 5.49 19.70 11.30
C ASP A 2 5.58 18.36 10.53
N ASN A 3 6.10 18.45 9.31
CA ASN A 3 6.25 17.35 8.35
C ASN A 3 7.03 16.13 8.89
N TYR A 4 7.76 16.24 10.01
CA TYR A 4 8.59 15.15 10.51
C TYR A 4 7.79 13.91 10.93
N LYS A 5 6.55 14.08 11.43
CA LYS A 5 5.72 12.95 11.89
C LYS A 5 5.48 11.96 10.75
N THR A 6 5.14 12.45 9.56
CA THR A 6 4.93 11.65 8.35
C THR A 6 6.17 10.85 7.95
N TYR A 7 7.38 11.37 8.17
CA TYR A 7 8.61 10.64 7.83
C TYR A 7 9.02 9.62 8.89
N ILE A 8 8.66 9.81 10.17
CA ILE A 8 9.08 8.91 11.26
C ILE A 8 8.53 7.50 11.03
N LEU A 9 7.23 7.36 10.70
CA LEU A 9 6.64 6.03 10.50
C LEU A 9 7.26 5.32 9.31
N CYS A 10 7.44 6.03 8.19
CA CYS A 10 8.12 5.51 7.00
C CYS A 10 9.53 5.00 7.31
N CYS A 11 10.30 5.74 8.12
CA CYS A 11 11.62 5.31 8.57
C CYS A 11 11.61 4.06 9.48
N ILE A 12 10.47 3.68 10.06
CA ILE A 12 10.35 2.51 10.93
C ILE A 12 9.79 1.30 10.16
N TRP A 13 8.67 1.46 9.46
CA TRP A 13 8.04 0.32 8.78
C TRP A 13 8.81 -0.09 7.53
N SER A 14 9.48 0.83 6.82
CA SER A 14 10.18 0.49 5.57
C SER A 14 11.40 -0.42 5.79
N PRO A 15 12.30 -0.20 6.78
CA PRO A 15 13.37 -1.16 7.04
C PRO A 15 12.84 -2.49 7.55
N LEU A 16 11.79 -2.50 8.37
CA LEU A 16 11.16 -3.74 8.84
C LEU A 16 10.59 -4.57 7.69
N LEU A 17 9.94 -3.93 6.72
CA LEU A 17 9.43 -4.60 5.52
C LEU A 17 10.57 -5.14 4.64
N VAL A 18 11.65 -4.39 4.49
CA VAL A 18 12.87 -4.85 3.76
C VAL A 18 13.52 -6.03 4.48
N ILE A 19 13.64 -5.98 5.81
CA ILE A 19 14.14 -7.09 6.63
C ILE A 19 13.24 -8.32 6.45
N GLN A 20 11.92 -8.14 6.48
CA GLN A 20 10.97 -9.22 6.25
C GLN A 20 11.21 -9.88 4.88
N PHE A 21 11.37 -9.08 3.82
CA PHE A 21 11.63 -9.56 2.47
C PHE A 21 12.96 -10.33 2.39
N ILE A 22 14.03 -9.78 2.97
CA ILE A 22 15.36 -10.41 2.99
C ILE A 22 15.31 -11.73 3.76
N LEU A 23 14.68 -11.78 4.93
CA LEU A 23 14.57 -13.00 5.72
C LEU A 23 13.83 -14.10 4.97
N VAL A 24 12.75 -13.78 4.26
CA VAL A 24 12.02 -14.81 3.49
C VAL A 24 12.81 -15.28 2.28
N PHE A 25 13.34 -14.38 1.46
CA PHE A 25 13.94 -14.75 0.17
C PHE A 25 15.43 -15.09 0.22
N LEU A 26 16.22 -14.41 1.05
CA LEU A 26 17.66 -14.63 1.14
C LEU A 26 18.03 -15.77 2.09
N PHE A 27 17.29 -15.89 3.21
CA PHE A 27 17.50 -16.98 4.18
C PHE A 27 16.62 -18.20 3.91
N GLY A 28 15.78 -18.15 2.87
CA GLY A 28 14.97 -19.29 2.44
C GLY A 28 13.93 -19.73 3.47
N LEU A 29 13.47 -18.82 4.33
CA LEU A 29 12.41 -19.10 5.32
C LEU A 29 11.07 -19.23 4.59
N CYS A 30 10.85 -20.36 3.95
CA CYS A 30 9.67 -20.65 3.14
C CYS A 30 8.98 -21.92 3.67
N ASN A 31 7.67 -21.83 3.89
CA ASN A 31 6.80 -22.95 4.23
C ASN A 31 7.25 -23.74 5.49
N GLU A 32 7.70 -23.04 6.54
CA GLU A 32 8.20 -23.70 7.76
C GLU A 32 7.16 -24.56 8.48
N ALA A 33 5.88 -24.18 8.41
CA ALA A 33 4.79 -24.96 8.99
C ALA A 33 4.25 -26.05 8.05
N GLY A 34 4.78 -26.18 6.83
CA GLY A 34 4.37 -27.19 5.86
C GLY A 34 2.99 -26.97 5.21
N LEU A 35 2.35 -25.81 5.43
CA LEU A 35 0.99 -25.53 4.97
C LEU A 35 1.00 -25.02 3.52
N SER A 36 1.06 -25.95 2.57
CA SER A 36 1.16 -25.65 1.13
C SER A 36 0.05 -24.73 0.60
N ILE A 37 -1.17 -24.83 1.14
CA ILE A 37 -2.27 -23.94 0.74
C ILE A 37 -1.98 -22.47 1.09
N LEU A 38 -1.42 -22.21 2.27
CA LEU A 38 -1.06 -20.85 2.68
C LEU A 38 0.11 -20.31 1.84
N LEU A 39 1.07 -21.17 1.50
CA LEU A 39 2.17 -20.81 0.60
C LEU A 39 1.65 -20.32 -0.76
N TYR A 40 0.75 -21.09 -1.41
CA TYR A 40 0.20 -20.69 -2.71
C TYR A 40 -0.67 -19.43 -2.63
N LEU A 41 -1.47 -19.29 -1.56
CA LEU A 41 -2.22 -18.06 -1.30
C LEU A 41 -1.29 -16.86 -1.08
N GLY A 42 -0.18 -17.06 -0.39
CA GLY A 42 0.86 -16.04 -0.19
C GLY A 42 1.43 -15.56 -1.51
N TRP A 43 1.80 -16.47 -2.42
CA TRP A 43 2.28 -16.11 -3.76
C TRP A 43 1.24 -15.37 -4.61
N LEU A 44 -0.03 -15.77 -4.53
CA LEU A 44 -1.13 -15.06 -5.19
C LEU A 44 -1.23 -13.61 -4.68
N ILE A 45 -1.23 -13.42 -3.36
CA ILE A 45 -1.30 -12.10 -2.72
C ILE A 45 -0.05 -11.26 -3.06
N TRP A 46 1.13 -11.89 -3.12
CA TRP A 46 2.36 -11.24 -3.53
C TRP A 46 2.27 -10.67 -4.96
N ALA A 47 1.73 -11.46 -5.90
CA ALA A 47 1.51 -11.00 -7.28
C ALA A 47 0.55 -9.80 -7.33
N VAL A 48 -0.51 -9.81 -6.53
CA VAL A 48 -1.43 -8.65 -6.42
C VAL A 48 -0.70 -7.45 -5.82
N SER A 49 0.12 -7.63 -4.78
CA SER A 49 0.92 -6.55 -4.19
C SER A 49 1.81 -5.85 -5.22
N VAL A 50 2.50 -6.60 -6.08
CA VAL A 50 3.33 -6.05 -7.16
C VAL A 50 2.53 -5.12 -8.07
N ILE A 51 1.31 -5.52 -8.46
CA ILE A 51 0.42 -4.69 -9.29
C ILE A 51 0.11 -3.35 -8.60
N PHE A 52 -0.28 -3.40 -7.33
CA PHE A 52 -0.56 -2.20 -6.53
C PHE A 52 0.69 -1.36 -6.25
N GLY A 53 1.89 -1.93 -6.26
CA GLY A 53 3.15 -1.22 -6.07
C GLY A 53 3.59 -0.43 -7.29
N PHE A 54 3.50 -1.02 -8.48
CA PHE A 54 4.05 -0.44 -9.71
C PHE A 54 3.04 0.40 -10.51
N LEU A 55 1.76 0.01 -10.59
CA LEU A 55 0.76 0.76 -11.37
C LEU A 55 0.63 2.24 -10.93
N PRO A 56 0.59 2.58 -9.64
CA PRO A 56 0.45 3.97 -9.22
C PRO A 56 1.62 4.86 -9.65
N ILE A 57 2.84 4.32 -9.70
CA ILE A 57 4.03 5.05 -10.16
C ILE A 57 3.84 5.52 -11.61
N ILE A 58 3.30 4.64 -12.45
CA ILE A 58 3.04 4.94 -13.86
C ILE A 58 1.91 5.96 -13.98
N VAL A 59 0.83 5.80 -13.20
CA VAL A 59 -0.35 6.68 -13.23
C VAL A 59 0.00 8.08 -12.75
N LEU A 60 0.67 8.23 -11.60
CA LEU A 60 1.07 9.53 -11.06
C LEU A 60 2.05 10.26 -11.98
N LYS A 61 3.03 9.56 -12.55
CA LYS A 61 3.98 10.18 -13.48
C LYS A 61 3.30 10.72 -14.74
N LYS A 62 2.21 10.09 -15.19
CA LYS A 62 1.45 10.53 -16.37
C LYS A 62 0.40 11.59 -16.06
N MET A 63 -0.26 11.51 -14.92
CA MET A 63 -1.49 12.27 -14.63
C MET A 63 -1.36 13.27 -13.47
N GLY A 64 -0.35 13.11 -12.62
CA GLY A 64 -0.14 13.93 -11.43
C GLY A 64 0.47 15.31 -11.68
N GLY A 65 0.69 15.71 -12.94
CA GLY A 65 1.30 17.01 -13.26
C GLY A 65 2.74 17.14 -12.75
N VAL A 66 3.47 16.03 -12.65
CA VAL A 66 4.85 15.98 -12.16
C VAL A 66 5.77 16.71 -13.16
N GLU A 67 6.49 17.71 -12.69
CA GLU A 67 7.49 18.43 -13.50
C GLU A 67 8.59 17.47 -14.01
N LYS A 68 9.08 17.71 -15.23
CA LYS A 68 10.16 16.91 -15.81
C LYS A 68 11.39 16.93 -14.89
N GLY A 69 11.79 15.75 -14.40
CA GLY A 69 12.95 15.58 -13.51
C GLY A 69 12.62 15.47 -12.02
N LYS A 70 11.36 15.66 -11.59
CA LYS A 70 10.95 15.46 -10.18
C LYS A 70 10.35 14.07 -9.92
N SER A 71 10.42 13.63 -8.66
CA SER A 71 9.81 12.38 -8.21
C SER A 71 8.28 12.40 -8.34
N PHE A 72 7.66 11.24 -8.56
CA PHE A 72 6.20 11.07 -8.67
C PHE A 72 5.43 11.53 -7.42
N VAL A 73 6.15 11.64 -6.29
CA VAL A 73 5.63 12.15 -5.02
C VAL A 73 5.28 13.65 -5.08
N HIS A 74 5.89 14.41 -5.99
CA HIS A 74 5.59 15.85 -6.19
C HIS A 74 4.40 16.08 -7.13
N THR A 75 3.34 15.30 -6.94
CA THR A 75 2.11 15.44 -7.70
C THR A 75 1.41 16.76 -7.34
N GLN A 76 1.11 17.57 -8.35
CA GLN A 76 0.47 18.89 -8.20
C GLN A 76 -1.06 18.83 -8.34
N LYS A 77 -1.57 17.76 -8.96
CA LYS A 77 -3.01 17.58 -9.21
C LYS A 77 -3.51 16.34 -8.50
N LEU A 78 -4.70 16.42 -7.90
CA LEU A 78 -5.35 15.24 -7.34
C LEU A 78 -5.72 14.27 -8.47
N VAL A 79 -5.22 13.03 -8.38
CA VAL A 79 -5.52 11.97 -9.36
C VAL A 79 -6.53 11.02 -8.75
N THR A 80 -7.74 10.96 -9.30
CA THR A 80 -8.85 10.13 -8.82
C THR A 80 -9.24 9.01 -9.80
N SER A 81 -8.47 8.83 -10.88
CA SER A 81 -8.75 7.89 -11.97
C SER A 81 -7.87 6.64 -11.92
N ASN A 82 -8.25 5.61 -12.68
CA ASN A 82 -7.52 4.33 -12.78
C ASN A 82 -7.41 3.61 -11.42
N ILE A 83 -6.22 3.21 -11.00
CA ILE A 83 -6.03 2.52 -9.71
C ILE A 83 -6.50 3.39 -8.53
N TYR A 84 -6.45 4.71 -8.66
CA TYR A 84 -6.94 5.67 -7.67
C TYR A 84 -8.48 5.77 -7.63
N SER A 85 -9.21 5.27 -8.63
CA SER A 85 -10.67 5.14 -8.47
C SER A 85 -11.06 3.92 -7.62
N ILE A 86 -10.13 2.98 -7.40
CA ILE A 86 -10.35 1.75 -6.64
C ILE A 86 -9.94 1.93 -5.17
N VAL A 87 -8.74 2.45 -4.93
CA VAL A 87 -8.23 2.75 -3.58
C VAL A 87 -7.46 4.06 -3.57
N ARG A 88 -7.56 4.80 -2.45
CA ARG A 88 -6.84 6.08 -2.32
C ARG A 88 -5.33 5.90 -2.16
N HIS A 89 -4.93 4.84 -1.46
CA HIS A 89 -3.55 4.59 -1.07
C HIS A 89 -3.02 3.28 -1.66
N PRO A 90 -2.88 3.16 -3.00
CA PRO A 90 -2.53 1.89 -3.63
C PRO A 90 -1.12 1.42 -3.26
N GLN A 91 -0.15 2.31 -3.07
CA GLN A 91 1.21 1.93 -2.66
C GLN A 91 1.26 1.41 -1.22
N TYR A 92 0.54 2.05 -0.28
CA TYR A 92 0.42 1.52 1.07
C TYR A 92 -0.35 0.19 1.09
N THR A 93 -1.38 0.05 0.25
CA THR A 93 -2.09 -1.22 0.05
C THR A 93 -1.13 -2.30 -0.45
N ALA A 94 -0.22 -1.98 -1.37
CA ALA A 94 0.84 -2.88 -1.81
C ALA A 94 1.74 -3.31 -0.64
N GLY A 95 2.16 -2.38 0.23
CA GLY A 95 2.97 -2.67 1.42
C GLY A 95 2.29 -3.62 2.39
N ILE A 96 1.00 -3.41 2.67
CA ILE A 96 0.19 -4.30 3.54
C ILE A 96 0.08 -5.70 2.91
N LEU A 97 -0.24 -5.77 1.62
CA LEU A 97 -0.35 -7.05 0.90
C LEU A 97 1.01 -7.76 0.82
N LEU A 98 2.10 -7.02 0.65
CA LEU A 98 3.46 -7.58 0.65
C LEU A 98 3.77 -8.20 2.00
N SER A 99 3.59 -7.46 3.10
CA SER A 99 3.86 -8.01 4.44
C SER A 99 3.00 -9.23 4.74
N LEU A 100 1.71 -9.19 4.40
CA LEU A 100 0.81 -10.34 4.54
C LEU A 100 1.25 -11.53 3.68
N SER A 101 1.68 -11.30 2.44
CA SER A 101 2.18 -12.37 1.57
C SER A 101 3.43 -13.05 2.14
N LEU A 102 4.36 -12.27 2.71
CA LEU A 102 5.59 -12.78 3.31
C LEU A 102 5.28 -13.65 4.54
N ILE A 103 4.30 -13.25 5.36
CA ILE A 103 3.81 -14.07 6.48
C ILE A 103 3.31 -15.43 5.98
N LEU A 104 2.50 -15.45 4.92
CA LEU A 104 1.88 -16.66 4.38
C LEU A 104 2.87 -17.57 3.65
N ILE A 105 3.82 -16.97 2.92
CA ILE A 105 4.90 -17.70 2.24
C ILE A 105 5.84 -18.34 3.26
N SER A 106 6.21 -17.58 4.29
CA SER A 106 7.21 -18.02 5.26
C SER A 106 6.65 -18.98 6.29
N GLN A 107 5.51 -18.65 6.89
CA GLN A 107 4.91 -19.36 8.02
C GLN A 107 5.82 -19.41 9.25
N ASN A 108 6.85 -18.57 9.30
CA ASN A 108 7.79 -18.44 10.39
C ASN A 108 7.29 -17.41 11.44
N TRP A 109 7.45 -17.73 12.73
CA TRP A 109 7.01 -16.89 13.84
C TRP A 109 7.65 -15.50 13.88
N LEU A 110 8.93 -15.37 13.53
CA LEU A 110 9.61 -14.08 13.46
C LEU A 110 8.98 -13.19 12.37
N ILE A 111 8.68 -13.77 11.21
CA ILE A 111 8.04 -13.05 10.10
C ILE A 111 6.62 -12.62 10.45
N ILE A 112 5.87 -13.45 11.20
CA ILE A 112 4.55 -13.10 11.74
C ILE A 112 4.66 -11.91 12.69
N ILE A 113 5.59 -11.94 13.65
CA ILE A 113 5.78 -10.85 14.62
C ILE A 113 6.13 -9.54 13.91
N ILE A 114 7.05 -9.57 12.93
CA ILE A 114 7.41 -8.39 12.15
C ILE A 114 6.17 -7.86 11.40
N GLY A 115 5.40 -8.73 10.76
CA GLY A 115 4.20 -8.32 10.02
C GLY A 115 3.10 -7.74 10.92
N LEU A 116 2.92 -8.27 12.13
CA LEU A 116 2.01 -7.71 13.14
C LEU A 116 2.41 -6.31 13.62
N VAL A 117 3.66 -5.91 13.46
CA VAL A 117 4.13 -4.55 13.72
C VAL A 117 4.02 -3.68 12.46
N VAL A 118 4.46 -4.18 11.31
CA VAL A 118 4.50 -3.43 10.05
C VAL A 118 3.11 -3.04 9.54
N ILE A 119 2.14 -3.96 9.58
CA ILE A 119 0.80 -3.71 9.01
C ILE A 119 0.06 -2.58 9.77
N PRO A 120 0.01 -2.56 11.12
CA PRO A 120 -0.56 -1.43 11.84
C PRO A 120 0.18 -0.11 11.60
N LEU A 121 1.53 -0.13 11.55
CA LEU A 121 2.30 1.09 11.27
C LEU A 121 1.97 1.67 9.89
N LEU A 122 1.89 0.82 8.86
CA LEU A 122 1.44 1.21 7.52
C LEU A 122 0.03 1.81 7.55
N TYR A 123 -0.88 1.22 8.33
CA TYR A 123 -2.25 1.72 8.43
C TYR A 123 -2.34 3.08 9.14
N ILE A 124 -1.52 3.31 10.17
CA ILE A 124 -1.42 4.62 10.83
C ILE A 124 -0.83 5.65 9.86
N ASP A 125 0.19 5.28 9.08
CA ASP A 125 0.80 6.16 8.08
C ASP A 125 -0.21 6.58 6.99
N ILE A 126 -1.10 5.67 6.58
CA ILE A 126 -2.24 5.99 5.70
C ILE A 126 -3.15 7.05 6.31
N MET A 127 -3.42 7.00 7.63
CA MET A 127 -4.28 7.99 8.29
C MET A 127 -3.62 9.38 8.28
N TRP A 128 -2.31 9.45 8.52
CA TRP A 128 -1.57 10.71 8.44
C TRP A 128 -1.43 11.22 7.01
N ALA A 129 -1.33 10.32 6.02
CA ALA A 129 -1.36 10.67 4.62
C ALA A 129 -2.72 11.27 4.20
N ASP A 130 -3.85 10.70 4.65
CA ASP A 130 -5.18 11.27 4.44
C ASP A 130 -5.28 12.69 5.04
N GLU A 131 -4.77 12.91 6.27
CA GLU A 131 -4.77 14.24 6.91
C GLU A 131 -3.96 15.26 6.10
N TYR A 132 -2.76 14.88 5.66
CA TYR A 132 -1.92 15.73 4.82
C TYR A 132 -2.57 16.05 3.46
N GLU A 133 -3.19 15.06 2.82
CA GLU A 133 -3.88 15.24 1.53
C GLU A 133 -5.14 16.11 1.67
N LEU A 134 -5.85 16.01 2.80
CA LEU A 134 -6.94 16.92 3.15
C LEU A 134 -6.46 18.37 3.31
N GLU A 135 -5.35 18.60 4.00
CA GLU A 135 -4.78 19.95 4.14
C GLU A 135 -4.33 20.53 2.79
N LYS A 136 -3.79 19.69 1.91
CA LYS A 136 -3.24 20.11 0.61
C LYS A 136 -4.32 20.36 -0.45
N PHE A 137 -5.32 19.50 -0.56
CA PHE A 137 -6.31 19.51 -1.64
C PHE A 137 -7.71 19.93 -1.17
N GLY A 138 -7.93 20.08 0.13
CA GLY A 138 -9.16 20.62 0.71
C GLY A 138 -10.42 19.82 0.35
N ASN A 139 -11.46 20.53 -0.08
CA ASN A 139 -12.78 19.94 -0.33
C ASN A 139 -12.78 18.90 -1.44
N GLU A 140 -11.95 19.04 -2.48
CA GLU A 140 -11.87 18.06 -3.57
C GLU A 140 -11.45 16.68 -3.04
N TYR A 141 -10.51 16.66 -2.08
CA TYR A 141 -10.08 15.42 -1.45
C TYR A 141 -11.13 14.87 -0.49
N ASN A 142 -11.83 15.74 0.25
CA ASN A 142 -12.92 15.32 1.13
C ASN A 142 -14.06 14.64 0.34
N GLU A 143 -14.39 15.12 -0.85
CA GLU A 143 -15.36 14.46 -1.73
C GLU A 143 -14.83 13.10 -2.21
N TYR A 144 -13.59 13.06 -2.68
CA TYR A 144 -12.92 11.82 -3.07
C TYR A 144 -12.89 10.76 -1.95
N MET A 145 -12.68 11.16 -0.69
CA MET A 145 -12.69 10.26 0.47
C MET A 145 -14.02 9.55 0.71
N LYS A 146 -15.14 10.18 0.34
CA LYS A 146 -16.48 9.58 0.46
C LYS A 146 -16.66 8.46 -0.56
N GLU A 147 -16.08 8.64 -1.73
CA GLU A 147 -16.26 7.78 -2.88
C GLU A 147 -15.33 6.57 -2.90
N VAL A 148 -14.06 6.76 -2.59
CA VAL A 148 -13.03 5.73 -2.77
C VAL A 148 -12.48 5.29 -1.42
N PRO A 149 -12.43 3.99 -1.08
CA PRO A 149 -11.90 3.51 0.19
C PRO A 149 -10.38 3.69 0.32
N ARG A 150 -9.86 3.69 1.56
CA ARG A 150 -8.41 3.81 1.85
C ARG A 150 -7.58 2.69 1.19
N THR A 151 -7.85 1.46 1.60
CA THR A 151 -7.09 0.26 1.23
C THR A 151 -7.97 -0.93 0.81
N ASN A 152 -9.27 -0.89 1.12
CA ASN A 152 -10.20 -1.98 0.78
C ASN A 152 -10.54 -1.94 -0.72
N PHE A 153 -9.66 -2.52 -1.54
CA PHE A 153 -9.83 -2.55 -2.99
C PHE A 153 -11.02 -3.39 -3.45
N ILE A 154 -11.46 -4.38 -2.65
CA ILE A 154 -12.68 -5.15 -2.95
C ILE A 154 -13.90 -4.23 -2.90
N LEU A 155 -14.03 -3.45 -1.82
CA LEU A 155 -15.10 -2.45 -1.70
C LEU A 155 -14.99 -1.39 -2.81
N GLY A 156 -13.77 -1.00 -3.18
CA GLY A 156 -13.52 -0.07 -4.29
C GLY A 156 -14.06 -0.59 -5.62
N ILE A 157 -13.75 -1.84 -5.97
CA ILE A 157 -14.24 -2.49 -7.19
C ILE A 157 -15.77 -2.59 -7.17
N LEU A 158 -16.36 -3.00 -6.05
CA LEU A 158 -17.82 -3.09 -5.91
C LEU A 158 -18.51 -1.73 -6.11
N ARG A 159 -17.95 -0.65 -5.55
CA ARG A 159 -18.48 0.71 -5.75
C ARG A 159 -18.42 1.15 -7.21
N ILE A 160 -17.39 0.77 -7.96
CA ILE A 160 -17.27 1.10 -9.38
C ILE A 160 -18.32 0.35 -10.20
N ILE A 161 -18.55 -0.93 -9.90
CA ILE A 161 -19.55 -1.75 -10.61
C ILE A 161 -20.94 -1.17 -10.39
N ASN A 162 -21.31 -0.90 -9.14
CA ASN A 162 -22.63 -0.37 -8.78
C ASN A 162 -22.91 1.07 -9.28
N ARG A 163 -21.92 1.78 -9.82
CA ARG A 163 -22.09 3.11 -10.43
C ARG A 163 -22.33 3.07 -11.93
N LYS A 164 -22.10 1.93 -12.56
CA LYS A 164 -22.29 1.73 -14.01
C LYS A 164 -23.66 1.18 -14.37
N ASP A 165 -24.42 0.73 -13.36
CA ASP A 165 -25.84 0.37 -13.44
C ASP A 165 -26.71 1.59 -13.07
#